data_AF-A0A5P1UYK4-F1
#
_entry.id   AF-A0A5P1UYK4-F1
#
_cell.length_a   1.000
_cell.length_b   1.000
_cell.length_c   1.000
_cell.angle_alpha   90.00
_cell.angle_beta   90.00
_cell.angle_gamma   90.00
#
_symmetry.space_group_name_H-M   'P 1'
#
loop_
_entity.id
_entity.type
_entity.pdbx_description
1 polymer ?
#
loop_
_entity_poly.entity_id
_entity_poly.type
_entity_poly.pdbx_seq_one_letter_code
_entity_poly.pdbx_strand_id
1 'polypeptide(L)'
;MKIRFYNFVVLSVLLFGGMLLAYSSQTLQVASENFKCLKCHKGSRSLSNIVVEKDIKTAEDLRFYVRKGPKSGLHITVPEADLEKAIQYLNLK
;
A
#
# COMPACT_ATOMS: atom_id res chain seq x y z
N MET A 1 14.74 40.55 -20.43
CA MET A 1 15.29 39.54 -19.50
C MET A 1 15.41 38.20 -20.22
N LYS A 2 16.63 37.72 -20.50
CA LYS A 2 16.86 36.38 -21.08
C LYS A 2 16.86 35.35 -19.97
N ILE A 3 15.71 34.78 -19.64
CA ILE A 3 15.63 33.61 -18.75
C ILE A 3 16.36 32.48 -19.47
N ARG A 4 17.54 32.10 -18.98
CA ARG A 4 18.38 31.07 -19.60
C ARG A 4 17.64 29.74 -19.46
N PHE A 5 17.24 29.16 -20.58
CA PHE A 5 16.52 27.87 -20.70
C PHE A 5 17.09 26.75 -19.81
N TYR A 6 18.40 26.78 -19.54
CA TYR A 6 19.09 25.87 -18.62
C TYR A 6 18.47 25.82 -17.20
N ASN A 7 18.00 26.94 -16.67
CA ASN A 7 17.41 26.97 -15.33
C ASN A 7 16.07 26.21 -15.26
N PHE A 8 15.33 26.14 -16.36
CA PHE A 8 14.04 25.45 -16.40
C PHE A 8 14.20 23.93 -16.45
N VAL A 9 15.21 23.45 -17.19
CA VAL A 9 15.55 22.02 -17.31
C VAL A 9 16.08 21.47 -15.97
N VAL A 10 16.97 22.21 -15.31
CA VAL A 10 17.51 21.78 -14.00
C VAL A 10 16.41 21.76 -12.93
N LEU A 11 15.52 22.75 -12.92
CA LEU A 11 14.40 22.80 -11.98
C LEU A 11 13.41 21.65 -12.19
N SER A 12 13.10 21.31 -13.44
CA SER A 12 12.19 20.21 -13.76
C SER A 12 12.75 18.84 -13.39
N VAL A 13 14.06 18.62 -13.59
CA VAL A 13 14.74 17.38 -13.15
C VAL A 13 14.75 17.26 -11.62
N LEU A 14 15.01 18.35 -10.89
CA LEU A 14 15.00 18.34 -9.42
C LEU A 14 13.60 18.06 -8.84
N LEU A 15 12.55 18.65 -9.43
CA LEU A 15 11.17 18.40 -9.00
C LEU A 15 10.73 16.95 -9.27
N PHE A 16 11.05 16.41 -10.45
CA PHE A 16 10.73 15.01 -10.78
C PHE A 16 11.49 14.02 -9.87
N GLY A 17 12.78 14.27 -9.61
CA GLY A 17 13.59 13.46 -8.70
C GLY A 17 13.06 13.48 -7.27
N GLY A 18 12.65 14.65 -6.76
CA GLY A 18 12.04 14.77 -5.44
C GLY A 18 10.72 14.02 -5.30
N MET A 19 9.88 14.05 -6.34
CA MET A 19 8.58 13.35 -6.35
C MET A 19 8.74 11.82 -6.34
N LEU A 20 9.71 11.28 -7.10
CA LEU A 20 10.03 9.84 -7.10
C LEU A 20 10.56 9.36 -5.73
N LEU A 21 11.44 10.14 -5.10
CA LEU A 21 11.98 9.83 -3.77
C LEU A 21 10.88 9.84 -2.69
N ALA A 22 9.96 10.80 -2.73
CA ALA A 22 8.83 10.85 -1.81
C ALA A 22 7.92 9.63 -1.95
N TYR A 23 7.63 9.21 -3.19
CA TYR A 23 6.82 8.02 -3.46
C TYR A 23 7.49 6.75 -2.92
N SER A 24 8.79 6.59 -3.16
CA SER A 24 9.56 5.44 -2.65
C SER A 24 9.58 5.39 -1.12
N SER A 25 9.75 6.55 -0.47
CA SER A 25 9.76 6.65 1.01
C SER A 25 8.43 6.23 1.60
N GLN A 26 7.32 6.62 0.98
CA GLN A 26 5.97 6.24 1.45
C GLN A 26 5.75 4.73 1.37
N THR A 27 6.20 4.07 0.29
CA THR A 27 6.11 2.60 0.17
C THR A 27 6.96 1.86 1.20
N LEU A 28 8.14 2.38 1.52
CA LEU A 28 9.06 1.83 2.53
C LEU A 28 8.53 2.00 3.95
N GLN A 29 7.89 3.12 4.23
CA GLN A 29 7.33 3.41 5.55
C GLN A 29 6.16 2.48 5.88
N VAL A 30 5.27 2.23 4.90
CA VAL A 30 4.17 1.26 5.03
C VAL A 30 4.68 -0.18 5.19
N ALA A 31 5.79 -0.54 4.53
CA ALA A 31 6.44 -1.84 4.74
C ALA A 31 7.05 -2.01 6.14
N SER A 32 7.36 -0.90 6.84
CA SER A 32 7.89 -0.91 8.21
C SER A 32 6.81 -1.00 9.31
N GLU A 33 5.53 -0.83 8.97
CA GLU A 33 4.46 -0.79 9.98
C GLU A 33 3.98 -2.21 10.37
N ASN A 34 4.12 -2.57 11.64
CA ASN A 34 3.62 -3.80 12.24
C ASN A 34 2.11 -3.71 12.59
N PHE A 35 1.21 -3.89 11.61
CA PHE A 35 -0.23 -3.99 11.86
C PHE A 35 -0.70 -5.44 12.09
N LYS A 36 -1.89 -5.65 12.69
CA LYS A 36 -2.34 -7.00 13.14
C LYS A 36 -2.31 -8.05 12.04
N CYS A 37 -2.63 -7.70 10.80
CA CYS A 37 -2.69 -8.67 9.70
C CYS A 37 -1.33 -9.33 9.44
N LEU A 38 -0.23 -8.57 9.49
CA LEU A 38 1.14 -9.11 9.30
C LEU A 38 1.60 -10.00 10.46
N LYS A 39 0.97 -9.91 11.64
CA LYS A 39 1.27 -10.81 12.76
C LYS A 39 0.78 -12.23 12.49
N CYS A 40 -0.35 -12.36 11.79
CA CYS A 40 -1.00 -13.65 11.49
C CYS A 40 -0.66 -14.19 10.08
N HIS A 41 -0.45 -13.32 9.11
CA HIS A 41 -0.26 -13.68 7.70
C HIS A 41 1.20 -13.59 7.27
N LYS A 42 1.89 -14.74 7.26
CA LYS A 42 3.32 -14.87 6.96
C LYS A 42 3.60 -16.05 6.04
N GLY A 43 4.78 -16.07 5.41
CA GLY A 43 5.25 -17.18 4.58
C GLY A 43 4.28 -17.48 3.44
N SER A 44 3.87 -18.74 3.30
CA SER A 44 2.91 -19.17 2.27
C SER A 44 1.54 -18.50 2.39
N ARG A 45 1.15 -18.05 3.60
CA ARG A 45 -0.10 -17.33 3.89
C ARG A 45 0.11 -15.83 4.07
N SER A 46 1.15 -15.26 3.45
CA SER A 46 1.35 -13.80 3.42
C SER A 46 0.16 -13.11 2.76
N LEU A 47 -0.05 -11.82 3.09
CA LEU A 47 -1.12 -11.04 2.49
C LEU A 47 -1.00 -10.99 0.96
N SER A 48 0.20 -10.78 0.44
CA SER A 48 0.46 -10.75 -1.01
C SER A 48 0.07 -12.06 -1.70
N ASN A 49 0.38 -13.21 -1.09
CA ASN A 49 0.02 -14.51 -1.65
C ASN A 49 -1.49 -14.72 -1.65
N ILE A 50 -2.17 -14.33 -0.56
CA ILE A 50 -3.62 -14.47 -0.44
C ILE A 50 -4.33 -13.60 -1.47
N VAL A 51 -3.87 -12.37 -1.68
CA VAL A 51 -4.42 -11.44 -2.67
C VAL A 51 -4.33 -12.02 -4.08
N VAL A 52 -3.19 -12.62 -4.43
CA VAL A 52 -3.01 -13.31 -5.71
C VAL A 52 -3.88 -14.57 -5.80
N GLU A 53 -3.89 -15.41 -4.76
CA GLU A 53 -4.67 -16.66 -4.75
C GLU A 53 -6.19 -16.43 -4.85
N LYS A 54 -6.67 -15.33 -4.26
CA LYS A 54 -8.10 -14.97 -4.21
C LYS A 54 -8.52 -13.94 -5.25
N ASP A 55 -7.61 -13.56 -6.15
CA ASP A 55 -7.83 -12.56 -7.20
C ASP A 55 -8.43 -11.24 -6.66
N ILE A 56 -7.94 -10.78 -5.51
CA ILE A 56 -8.37 -9.53 -4.87
C ILE A 56 -7.72 -8.36 -5.61
N LYS A 57 -8.51 -7.47 -6.22
CA LYS A 57 -7.98 -6.39 -7.07
C LYS A 57 -8.17 -5.00 -6.48
N THR A 58 -9.18 -4.83 -5.62
CA THR A 58 -9.56 -3.53 -5.07
C THR A 58 -9.57 -3.52 -3.55
N ALA A 59 -9.58 -2.31 -2.98
CA ALA A 59 -9.80 -2.12 -1.56
C ALA A 59 -11.14 -2.74 -1.11
N GLU A 60 -12.20 -2.58 -1.91
CA GLU A 60 -13.53 -3.12 -1.61
C GLU A 60 -13.55 -4.65 -1.57
N ASP A 61 -12.83 -5.30 -2.47
CA ASP A 61 -12.68 -6.75 -2.49
C ASP A 61 -12.04 -7.22 -1.16
N LEU A 62 -10.95 -6.58 -0.75
CA LEU A 62 -10.28 -6.94 0.50
C LEU A 62 -11.20 -6.73 1.70
N ARG A 63 -11.93 -5.60 1.75
CA ARG A 63 -12.92 -5.33 2.80
C ARG A 63 -14.00 -6.40 2.83
N PHE A 64 -14.50 -6.81 1.66
CA PHE A 64 -15.49 -7.87 1.55
C PHE A 64 -14.94 -9.18 2.13
N TYR A 65 -13.74 -9.61 1.75
CA TYR A 65 -13.16 -10.84 2.28
C TYR A 65 -12.94 -10.80 3.79
N VAL A 66 -12.49 -9.67 4.33
CA VAL A 66 -12.24 -9.50 5.76
C VAL A 66 -13.53 -9.46 6.56
N ARG A 67 -14.56 -8.75 6.08
CA ARG A 67 -15.81 -8.51 6.85
C ARG A 67 -16.92 -9.51 6.57
N LYS A 68 -16.99 -10.06 5.36
CA LYS A 68 -18.10 -10.91 4.87
C LYS A 68 -17.64 -12.23 4.24
N GLY A 69 -16.34 -12.39 4.01
CA GLY A 69 -15.79 -13.62 3.43
C GLY A 69 -15.89 -14.85 4.35
N PRO A 70 -15.49 -16.03 3.85
CA PRO A 70 -15.66 -17.32 4.54
C PRO A 70 -14.91 -17.42 5.89
N LYS A 71 -13.95 -16.53 6.14
CA LYS A 71 -13.19 -16.46 7.39
C LYS A 71 -13.38 -15.14 8.15
N SER A 72 -14.43 -14.39 7.84
CA SER A 72 -14.72 -13.10 8.47
C SER A 72 -14.82 -13.18 9.99
N GLY A 73 -15.31 -14.31 10.51
CA GLY A 73 -15.39 -14.58 11.95
C GLY A 73 -14.05 -14.44 12.69
N LEU A 74 -12.92 -14.72 12.01
CA LEU A 74 -11.58 -14.57 12.58
C LEU A 74 -11.08 -13.12 12.59
N HIS A 75 -11.76 -12.22 11.88
CA HIS A 75 -11.34 -10.83 11.68
C HIS A 75 -12.30 -9.82 12.32
N ILE A 76 -13.29 -10.26 13.10
CA ILE A 76 -14.30 -9.38 13.73
C ILE A 76 -13.65 -8.24 14.54
N THR A 77 -12.52 -8.51 15.19
CA THR A 77 -11.82 -7.56 16.06
C THR A 77 -10.70 -6.77 15.36
N VAL A 78 -10.53 -6.95 14.05
CA VAL A 78 -9.58 -6.16 13.26
C VAL A 78 -10.17 -4.77 13.07
N PRO A 79 -9.53 -3.70 13.58
CA PRO A 79 -10.04 -2.34 13.40
C PRO A 79 -9.91 -1.89 11.95
N GLU A 80 -10.76 -0.96 11.49
CA GLU A 80 -10.66 -0.39 10.14
C GLU A 80 -9.29 0.23 9.87
N ALA A 81 -8.65 0.85 10.87
CA ALA A 81 -7.31 1.41 10.73
C ALA A 81 -6.25 0.37 10.31
N ASP A 82 -6.33 -0.86 10.81
CA ASP A 82 -5.41 -1.94 10.40
C ASP A 82 -5.76 -2.46 9.00
N LEU A 83 -7.02 -2.38 8.60
CA LEU A 83 -7.47 -2.73 7.25
C LEU A 83 -6.99 -1.69 6.22
N GLU A 84 -7.02 -0.40 6.54
CA GLU A 84 -6.42 0.64 5.70
C GLU A 84 -4.92 0.42 5.49
N LYS A 85 -4.20 0.08 6.57
CA LYS A 85 -2.77 -0.25 6.47
C LYS A 85 -2.54 -1.46 5.57
N ALA A 86 -3.42 -2.46 5.63
CA ALA A 86 -3.37 -3.61 4.73
C ALA A 86 -3.59 -3.22 3.27
N ILE A 87 -4.59 -2.37 3.00
CA ILE A 87 -4.91 -1.85 1.65
C ILE A 87 -3.72 -1.09 1.08
N GLN A 88 -3.14 -0.17 1.87
CA GLN A 88 -1.95 0.60 1.49
C GLN A 88 -0.74 -0.31 1.27
N TYR A 89 -0.50 -1.27 2.16
CA TYR A 89 0.60 -2.23 2.05
C TYR A 89 0.49 -3.08 0.77
N LEU A 90 -0.73 -3.46 0.39
CA LEU A 90 -1.01 -4.23 -0.81
C LEU A 90 -1.12 -3.37 -2.08
N ASN A 91 -1.03 -2.05 -1.95
CA ASN A 91 -1.22 -1.09 -3.03
C ASN A 91 -2.51 -1.33 -3.84
N LEU A 92 -3.60 -1.62 -3.13
CA LEU A 92 -4.92 -1.82 -3.74
C LEU A 92 -5.56 -0.45 -4.03
N LYS A 93 -6.23 -0.37 -5.18
CA LYS A 93 -6.93 0.83 -5.65
C LYS A 93 -8.29 0.99 -4.98
#